data_AF-A0A7C4SYV6-F1
#
_entry.id   AF-A0A7C4SYV6-F1
#
_cell.length_a   1.000
_cell.length_b   1.000
_cell.length_c   1.000
_cell.angle_alpha   90.00
_cell.angle_beta   90.00
_cell.angle_gamma   90.00
#
_symmetry.space_group_name_H-M   'P 1'
#
loop_
_entity.id
_entity.type
_entity.pdbx_description
1 polymer ?
#
loop_
_entity_poly.entity_id
_entity_poly.type
_entity_poly.pdbx_seq_one_letter_code
_entity_poly.pdbx_strand_id
1 'polypeptide(L)'
;FYQNAVGAVPGAFDCWLSLRGIKTLAVRMRKHEENANQIAEWLAGHPKAAGVIYPGLKSHPQHLLAKSQMEGFGAMITFQLPGGLKAVESFVKGLEVFLFAESLGGVESLVCHPWTMSHGVMSPDEKKKIGISEGTIRLSIGIEDLEDLIGDLERALSRVKF
;
A
#
# COMPACT_ATOMS: atom_id res chain seq x y z
N PHE A 1 -11.89 -32.62 -0.94
CA PHE A 1 -11.30 -33.25 -2.15
C PHE A 1 -10.10 -32.47 -2.67
N TYR A 2 -10.26 -31.22 -3.16
CA TYR A 2 -9.14 -30.44 -3.75
C TYR A 2 -7.92 -30.23 -2.84
N GLN A 3 -8.11 -29.83 -1.58
CA GLN A 3 -6.99 -29.67 -0.63
C GLN A 3 -6.17 -30.97 -0.46
N ASN A 4 -6.88 -32.10 -0.34
CA ASN A 4 -6.27 -33.42 -0.22
C ASN A 4 -5.61 -33.89 -1.53
N ALA A 5 -6.21 -33.59 -2.67
CA ALA A 5 -5.72 -34.01 -3.99
C ALA A 5 -4.52 -33.20 -4.48
N VAL A 6 -4.44 -31.90 -4.16
CA VAL A 6 -3.34 -30.99 -4.55
C VAL A 6 -2.17 -31.07 -3.58
N GLY A 7 -2.41 -31.35 -2.30
CA GLY A 7 -1.36 -31.60 -1.31
C GLY A 7 -0.61 -30.36 -0.81
N ALA A 8 -0.99 -29.15 -1.22
CA ALA A 8 -0.43 -27.89 -0.72
C ALA A 8 -0.99 -27.55 0.67
N VAL A 9 -0.68 -28.37 1.67
CA VAL A 9 -1.08 -28.18 3.07
C VAL A 9 -0.06 -27.30 3.81
N PRO A 10 -0.50 -26.33 4.64
CA PRO A 10 0.41 -25.49 5.41
C PRO A 10 1.14 -26.30 6.49
N GLY A 11 2.36 -25.88 6.83
CA GLY A 11 3.08 -26.45 7.95
C GLY A 11 2.35 -26.19 9.27
N ALA A 12 2.39 -27.15 10.20
CA ALA A 12 1.73 -27.01 11.51
C ALA A 12 2.23 -25.76 12.27
N PHE A 13 3.50 -25.42 12.13
CA PHE A 13 4.08 -24.22 12.74
C PHE A 13 3.56 -22.92 12.09
N ASP A 14 3.36 -22.88 10.78
CA ASP A 14 2.79 -21.72 10.08
C ASP A 14 1.32 -21.51 10.47
N CYS A 15 0.57 -22.60 10.64
CA CYS A 15 -0.78 -22.56 11.21
C CYS A 15 -0.77 -21.95 12.61
N TRP A 16 0.17 -22.37 13.46
CA TRP A 16 0.31 -21.83 14.82
C TRP A 16 0.68 -20.34 14.81
N LEU A 17 1.61 -19.92 13.94
CA LEU A 17 1.96 -18.50 13.76
C LEU A 17 0.77 -17.67 13.29
N SER A 18 -0.02 -18.20 12.35
CA SER A 18 -1.25 -17.55 11.86
C SER A 18 -2.29 -17.40 12.98
N LEU A 19 -2.50 -18.45 13.77
CA LEU A 19 -3.36 -18.42 14.96
C LEU A 19 -2.85 -17.46 16.02
N ARG A 20 -1.53 -17.29 16.15
CA ARG A 20 -0.95 -16.28 17.04
C ARG A 20 -1.23 -14.86 16.52
N GLY A 21 -1.04 -14.63 15.23
CA GLY A 21 -1.22 -13.32 14.59
C GLY A 21 -2.68 -12.85 14.53
N ILE A 22 -3.64 -13.76 14.38
CA ILE A 22 -5.07 -13.39 14.30
C ILE A 22 -5.60 -12.86 15.64
N LYS A 23 -4.99 -13.21 16.78
CA LYS A 23 -5.39 -12.71 18.11
C LYS A 23 -5.32 -11.19 18.23
N THR A 24 -4.48 -10.54 17.44
CA THR A 24 -4.35 -9.07 17.40
C THR A 24 -4.92 -8.46 16.13
N LEU A 25 -5.66 -9.21 15.31
CA LEU A 25 -6.18 -8.72 14.04
C LEU A 25 -7.00 -7.45 14.21
N ALA A 26 -7.96 -7.44 15.12
CA ALA A 26 -8.85 -6.29 15.33
C ALA A 26 -8.07 -5.02 15.73
N VAL A 27 -7.09 -5.14 16.64
CA VAL A 27 -6.30 -3.97 17.07
C VAL A 27 -5.36 -3.47 15.97
N ARG A 28 -4.77 -4.39 15.18
CA ARG A 28 -3.92 -4.02 14.04
C ARG A 28 -4.73 -3.35 12.94
N MET A 29 -5.86 -3.94 12.54
CA MET A 29 -6.70 -3.39 11.47
C MET A 29 -7.23 -1.98 11.79
N ARG A 30 -7.60 -1.70 13.06
CA ARG A 30 -7.97 -0.35 13.47
C ARG A 30 -6.83 0.64 13.30
N LYS A 31 -5.64 0.33 13.83
CA LYS A 31 -4.48 1.24 13.73
C LYS A 31 -4.01 1.43 12.28
N HIS A 32 -4.00 0.35 11.50
CA HIS A 32 -3.75 0.37 10.05
C HIS A 32 -4.67 1.36 9.34
N GLU A 33 -5.97 1.25 9.58
CA GLU A 33 -6.99 2.10 8.95
C GLU A 33 -6.92 3.56 9.45
N GLU A 34 -6.74 3.79 10.76
CA GLU A 34 -6.57 5.12 11.33
C GLU A 34 -5.38 5.86 10.69
N ASN A 35 -4.25 5.18 10.51
CA ASN A 35 -3.09 5.73 9.83
C ASN A 35 -3.38 5.95 8.34
N ALA A 36 -3.97 4.96 7.67
CA ALA A 36 -4.19 5.02 6.23
C ALA A 36 -5.20 6.10 5.82
N ASN A 37 -6.27 6.31 6.59
CA ASN A 37 -7.22 7.40 6.35
C ASN A 37 -6.51 8.75 6.35
N GLN A 38 -5.70 9.02 7.38
CA GLN A 38 -5.00 10.30 7.53
C GLN A 38 -3.91 10.50 6.47
N ILE A 39 -3.13 9.45 6.17
CA ILE A 39 -2.12 9.49 5.10
C ILE A 39 -2.77 9.67 3.73
N ALA A 40 -3.90 9.02 3.45
CA ALA A 40 -4.59 9.16 2.18
C ALA A 40 -5.15 10.57 1.98
N GLU A 41 -5.72 11.17 3.02
CA GLU A 41 -6.19 12.56 2.99
C GLU A 41 -5.04 13.55 2.79
N TRP A 42 -3.93 13.36 3.51
CA TRP A 42 -2.73 14.17 3.36
C TRP A 42 -2.13 14.05 1.95
N LEU A 43 -1.98 12.83 1.42
CA LEU A 43 -1.51 12.60 0.05
C LEU A 43 -2.44 13.24 -0.99
N ALA A 44 -3.77 13.19 -0.79
CA ALA A 44 -4.73 13.75 -1.72
C ALA A 44 -4.62 15.27 -1.85
N GLY A 45 -4.09 15.95 -0.82
CA GLY A 45 -3.78 17.38 -0.84
C GLY A 45 -2.34 17.72 -1.27
N HIS A 46 -1.46 16.73 -1.42
CA HIS A 46 -0.03 16.98 -1.63
C HIS A 46 0.29 17.24 -3.12
N PRO A 47 0.98 18.34 -3.49
CA PRO A 47 1.17 18.75 -4.89
C PRO A 47 2.01 17.77 -5.73
N LYS A 48 2.79 16.91 -5.08
CA LYS A 48 3.62 15.89 -5.75
C LYS A 48 2.97 14.52 -5.87
N ALA A 49 1.81 14.30 -5.26
CA ALA A 49 1.08 13.04 -5.34
C ALA A 49 -0.17 13.24 -6.20
N ALA A 50 -0.27 12.48 -7.29
CA ALA A 50 -1.39 12.54 -8.21
C ALA A 50 -2.25 11.28 -8.09
N GLY A 51 -3.55 11.41 -8.36
CA GLY A 51 -4.45 10.25 -8.50
C GLY A 51 -4.42 9.29 -7.31
N VAL A 52 -4.58 9.81 -6.10
CA VAL A 52 -4.63 8.99 -4.87
C VAL A 52 -5.88 8.10 -4.90
N ILE A 53 -5.66 6.80 -4.79
CA ILE A 53 -6.70 5.77 -4.78
C ILE A 53 -6.73 5.16 -3.37
N TYR A 54 -7.81 5.45 -2.66
CA TYR A 54 -8.11 4.86 -1.37
C TYR A 54 -9.63 4.85 -1.16
N PRO A 55 -10.25 3.71 -0.78
CA PRO A 55 -11.71 3.62 -0.67
C PRO A 55 -12.34 4.60 0.33
N GLY A 56 -11.58 5.05 1.33
CA GLY A 56 -12.04 6.03 2.33
C GLY A 56 -12.13 7.46 1.80
N LEU A 57 -11.47 7.78 0.69
CA LEU A 57 -11.56 9.11 0.09
C LEU A 57 -12.90 9.29 -0.64
N LYS A 58 -13.55 10.44 -0.43
CA LYS A 58 -14.79 10.80 -1.15
C LYS A 58 -14.61 10.88 -2.67
N SER A 59 -13.39 11.14 -3.14
CA SER A 59 -13.04 11.15 -4.56
C SER A 59 -12.95 9.76 -5.17
N HIS A 60 -12.91 8.69 -4.36
CA HIS A 60 -12.87 7.33 -4.87
C HIS A 60 -14.20 7.00 -5.58
N PRO A 61 -14.19 6.50 -6.85
CA PRO A 61 -15.40 6.31 -7.64
C PRO A 61 -16.45 5.39 -6.98
N GLN A 62 -15.99 4.46 -6.14
CA GLN A 62 -16.83 3.51 -5.43
C GLN A 62 -16.90 3.77 -3.92
N HIS A 63 -16.60 4.99 -3.45
CA HIS A 63 -16.62 5.32 -2.00
C HIS A 63 -17.94 4.96 -1.32
N LEU A 64 -19.08 5.29 -1.93
CA LEU A 64 -20.40 4.98 -1.37
C LEU A 64 -20.65 3.46 -1.26
N LEU A 65 -20.19 2.70 -2.25
CA LEU A 65 -20.27 1.24 -2.25
C LEU A 65 -19.31 0.63 -1.22
N ALA A 66 -18.10 1.18 -1.08
CA ALA A 66 -17.15 0.79 -0.04
C ALA A 66 -17.80 0.99 1.35
N LYS A 67 -18.40 2.16 1.60
CA LYS A 67 -19.09 2.45 2.85
C LYS A 67 -20.30 1.54 3.12
N SER A 68 -20.97 1.03 2.09
CA SER A 68 -22.14 0.16 2.28
C SER A 68 -21.79 -1.31 2.52
N GLN A 69 -20.58 -1.77 2.19
CA GLN A 69 -20.17 -3.17 2.31
C GLN A 69 -18.96 -3.41 3.24
N MET A 70 -18.21 -2.36 3.57
CA MET A 70 -17.00 -2.43 4.40
C MET A 70 -17.25 -1.73 5.73
N GLU A 71 -16.80 -2.34 6.83
CA GLU A 71 -16.82 -1.73 8.17
C GLU A 71 -15.66 -0.75 8.39
N GLY A 72 -14.76 -0.67 7.40
CA GLY A 72 -13.57 0.17 7.39
C GLY A 72 -12.84 0.06 6.06
N PHE A 73 -11.96 1.00 5.73
CA PHE A 73 -11.41 1.14 4.36
C PHE A 73 -10.07 0.43 4.13
N GLY A 74 -9.52 -0.21 5.17
CA GLY A 74 -8.23 -0.90 5.12
C GLY A 74 -7.04 0.05 5.05
N ALA A 75 -5.88 -0.49 4.65
CA ALA A 75 -4.59 0.21 4.75
C ALA A 75 -3.72 0.20 3.49
N MET A 76 -4.34 -0.09 2.35
CA MET A 76 -3.67 -0.04 1.05
C MET A 76 -3.97 1.29 0.38
N ILE A 77 -2.94 2.08 0.12
CA ILE A 77 -3.05 3.34 -0.60
C ILE A 77 -2.23 3.23 -1.88
N THR A 78 -2.80 3.65 -3.00
CA THR A 78 -2.06 3.78 -4.26
C THR A 78 -2.05 5.24 -4.67
N PHE A 79 -0.95 5.73 -5.20
CA PHE A 79 -0.88 7.06 -5.80
C PHE A 79 0.12 7.08 -6.96
N GLN A 80 0.13 8.17 -7.72
CA GLN A 80 1.01 8.38 -8.85
C GLN A 80 2.03 9.46 -8.52
N LEU A 81 3.29 9.21 -8.84
CA LEU A 81 4.34 10.20 -8.89
C LEU A 81 4.49 10.69 -10.34
N PRO A 82 4.12 11.95 -10.65
CA PRO A 82 4.49 12.56 -11.92
C PRO A 82 6.02 12.51 -12.09
N GLY A 83 6.51 12.29 -13.31
CA GLY A 83 7.95 12.11 -13.59
C GLY A 83 8.42 10.65 -13.68
N GLY A 84 7.52 9.68 -13.47
CA GLY A 84 7.76 8.26 -13.77
C GLY A 84 8.91 7.65 -12.97
N LEU A 85 9.72 6.80 -13.62
CA LEU A 85 10.78 6.03 -12.95
C LEU A 85 11.77 6.89 -12.16
N LYS A 86 12.15 8.07 -12.66
CA LYS A 86 13.10 8.97 -11.98
C LYS A 86 12.53 9.55 -10.69
N ALA A 87 11.23 9.88 -10.71
CA ALA A 87 10.52 10.37 -9.54
C ALA A 87 10.39 9.26 -8.49
N VAL A 88 10.02 8.05 -8.91
CA VAL A 88 9.96 6.86 -8.05
C VAL A 88 11.30 6.56 -7.42
N GLU A 89 12.39 6.54 -8.19
CA GLU A 89 13.73 6.26 -7.68
C GLU A 89 14.15 7.27 -6.60
N SER A 90 13.89 8.56 -6.84
CA SER A 90 14.21 9.64 -5.90
C SER A 90 13.36 9.55 -4.62
N PHE A 91 12.07 9.21 -4.78
CA PHE A 91 11.15 9.00 -3.66
C PHE A 91 11.57 7.82 -2.80
N VAL A 92 11.77 6.64 -3.38
CA VAL A 92 12.13 5.41 -2.65
C VAL A 92 13.46 5.58 -1.91
N LYS A 93 14.47 6.21 -2.53
CA LYS A 93 15.76 6.52 -1.87
C LYS A 93 15.64 7.58 -0.77
N GLY A 94 14.50 8.27 -0.70
CA GLY A 94 14.21 9.29 0.30
C GLY A 94 13.57 8.77 1.58
N LEU A 95 13.07 7.53 1.56
CA LEU A 95 12.39 6.90 2.69
C LEU A 95 13.41 6.29 3.65
N GLU A 96 13.14 6.45 4.94
CA GLU A 96 13.94 5.97 6.05
C GLU A 96 13.12 5.09 7.01
N VAL A 97 11.78 5.20 6.98
CA VAL A 97 10.84 4.40 7.77
C VAL A 97 10.16 3.35 6.91
N PHE A 98 9.57 3.76 5.77
CA PHE A 98 8.95 2.82 4.84
C PHE A 98 10.00 1.89 4.21
N LEU A 99 9.75 0.58 4.26
CA LEU A 99 10.63 -0.41 3.64
C LEU A 99 10.22 -0.67 2.18
N PHE A 100 11.20 -0.71 1.27
CA PHE A 100 10.97 -1.06 -0.13
C PHE A 100 10.81 -2.58 -0.31
N ALA A 101 9.56 -3.06 -0.33
CA ALA A 101 9.23 -4.48 -0.38
C ALA A 101 7.87 -4.76 -1.04
N GLU A 102 7.70 -5.97 -1.59
CA GLU A 102 6.49 -6.34 -2.36
C GLU A 102 5.29 -6.73 -1.51
N SER A 103 5.52 -7.23 -0.30
CA SER A 103 4.48 -7.75 0.60
C SER A 103 3.56 -6.65 1.14
N LEU A 104 2.57 -7.01 1.96
CA LEU A 104 1.59 -6.09 2.55
C LEU A 104 0.97 -6.66 3.84
N GLY A 105 0.36 -5.78 4.65
CA GLY A 105 -0.43 -6.17 5.84
C GLY A 105 0.38 -6.63 7.06
N GLY A 106 1.70 -6.43 7.03
CA GLY A 106 2.59 -6.56 8.19
C GLY A 106 2.40 -5.40 9.17
N VAL A 107 3.15 -5.41 10.27
CA VAL A 107 3.11 -4.28 11.24
C VAL A 107 3.95 -3.10 10.76
N GLU A 108 4.93 -3.37 9.90
CA GLU A 108 5.79 -2.41 9.24
C GLU A 108 5.12 -1.82 7.99
N SER A 109 5.39 -0.54 7.76
CA SER A 109 4.98 0.19 6.59
C SER A 109 5.86 -0.15 5.39
N LEU A 110 5.23 -0.55 4.28
CA LEU A 110 5.93 -0.97 3.07
C LEU A 110 5.56 -0.07 1.89
N VAL A 111 6.56 0.27 1.08
CA VAL A 111 6.39 0.89 -0.22
C VAL A 111 6.76 -0.12 -1.32
N CYS A 112 5.90 -0.22 -2.33
CA CYS A 112 6.11 -1.05 -3.51
C CYS A 112 5.95 -0.20 -4.76
N HIS A 113 6.78 -0.47 -5.77
CA HIS A 113 6.67 0.09 -7.11
C HIS A 113 6.17 -1.00 -8.06
N PRO A 114 4.85 -1.14 -8.30
CA PRO A 114 4.28 -2.29 -9.01
C PRO A 114 4.86 -2.49 -10.42
N TRP A 115 5.24 -1.41 -11.10
CA TRP A 115 5.79 -1.47 -12.46
C TRP A 115 7.07 -2.31 -12.57
N THR A 116 7.98 -2.23 -11.60
CA THR A 116 9.25 -2.99 -11.59
C THR A 116 9.24 -4.20 -10.67
N MET A 117 8.28 -4.31 -9.77
CA MET A 117 8.26 -5.32 -8.70
C MET A 117 7.15 -6.35 -8.93
N SER A 118 6.06 -6.29 -8.16
CA SER A 118 4.95 -7.27 -8.18
C SER A 118 4.34 -7.55 -9.57
N HIS A 119 4.37 -6.59 -10.50
CA HIS A 119 3.88 -6.78 -11.86
C HIS A 119 5.01 -6.78 -12.90
N GLY A 120 6.27 -6.88 -12.47
CA GLY A 120 7.47 -6.78 -13.30
C GLY A 120 7.47 -7.70 -14.53
N VAL A 121 6.88 -8.90 -14.38
CA VAL A 121 6.76 -9.92 -15.44
C VAL A 121 5.76 -9.58 -16.56
N MET A 122 4.88 -8.60 -16.36
CA MET A 122 3.93 -8.14 -17.39
C MET A 122 4.60 -7.18 -18.37
N SER A 123 4.14 -7.20 -19.63
CA SER A 123 4.58 -6.21 -20.63
C SER A 123 4.14 -4.79 -20.25
N PRO A 124 4.84 -3.75 -20.73
CA PRO A 124 4.44 -2.35 -20.52
C PRO A 124 3.00 -2.05 -20.94
N ASP A 125 2.52 -2.66 -22.03
CA ASP A 125 1.16 -2.44 -22.54
C ASP A 125 0.10 -3.10 -21.65
N GLU A 126 0.37 -4.30 -21.14
CA GLU A 126 -0.53 -4.96 -20.18
C GLU A 126 -0.63 -4.19 -18.87
N LYS A 127 0.49 -3.68 -18.34
CA LYS A 127 0.52 -2.83 -17.15
C LYS A 127 -0.33 -1.58 -17.34
N LYS A 128 -0.15 -0.86 -18.45
CA LYS A 128 -0.91 0.35 -18.77
C LYS A 128 -2.41 0.07 -18.91
N LYS A 129 -2.79 -1.05 -19.52
CA LYS A 129 -4.21 -1.46 -19.66
C LYS A 129 -4.91 -1.64 -18.31
N ILE A 130 -4.20 -2.07 -17.27
CA ILE A 130 -4.75 -2.23 -15.92
C ILE A 130 -4.48 -1.02 -15.01
N GLY A 131 -4.02 0.11 -15.58
CA GLY A 131 -3.82 1.36 -14.85
C GLY A 131 -2.50 1.45 -14.06
N ILE A 132 -1.55 0.54 -14.30
CA ILE A 132 -0.21 0.61 -13.70
C ILE A 132 0.71 1.41 -14.64
N SER A 133 1.22 2.53 -14.13
CA SER A 133 2.18 3.41 -14.80
C SER A 133 3.57 3.29 -14.16
N GLU A 134 4.59 3.84 -14.82
CA GLU A 134 5.95 3.98 -14.28
C GLU A 134 6.04 4.85 -13.02
N GLY A 135 5.00 5.61 -12.69
CA GLY A 135 4.93 6.44 -11.49
C GLY A 135 4.06 5.83 -10.39
N THR A 136 3.51 4.62 -10.59
CA THR A 136 2.56 4.03 -9.64
C THR A 136 3.27 3.58 -8.37
N ILE A 137 2.89 4.13 -7.23
CA ILE A 137 3.36 3.71 -5.90
C ILE A 137 2.20 3.06 -5.16
N ARG A 138 2.48 1.94 -4.50
CA ARG A 138 1.56 1.29 -3.55
C ARG A 138 2.17 1.31 -2.16
N LEU A 139 1.45 1.87 -1.20
CA LEU A 139 1.77 1.83 0.22
C LEU A 139 0.93 0.75 0.91
N SER A 140 1.58 -0.06 1.73
CA SER A 140 0.94 -0.86 2.78
C SER A 140 1.23 -0.15 4.09
N ILE A 141 0.23 0.53 4.65
CA ILE A 141 0.41 1.32 5.87
C ILE A 141 0.47 0.39 7.08
N GLY A 142 1.53 0.50 7.87
CA GLY A 142 1.78 -0.26 9.09
C GLY A 142 1.05 0.31 10.30
N ILE A 143 1.56 -0.01 11.49
CA ILE A 143 1.01 0.45 12.78
C ILE A 143 1.94 1.39 13.54
N GLU A 144 2.95 1.95 12.87
CA GLU A 144 3.85 2.95 13.43
C GLU A 144 3.12 4.22 13.86
N ASP A 145 3.88 5.11 14.52
CA ASP A 145 3.44 6.45 14.82
C ASP A 145 3.12 7.23 13.53
N LEU A 146 2.00 7.96 13.53
CA LEU A 146 1.50 8.58 12.31
C LEU A 146 2.43 9.69 11.83
N GLU A 147 2.95 10.48 12.78
CA GLU A 147 3.83 11.61 12.53
C GLU A 147 5.14 11.16 11.91
N ASP A 148 5.68 10.01 12.34
CA ASP A 148 6.86 9.39 11.72
C ASP A 148 6.58 8.98 10.26
N LEU A 149 5.41 8.39 9.99
CA LEU A 149 5.02 7.98 8.64
C LEU A 149 4.83 9.17 7.71
N ILE A 150 4.10 10.21 8.15
CA ILE A 150 3.91 11.43 7.36
C ILE A 150 5.26 12.14 7.16
N GLY A 151 6.08 12.25 8.21
CA GLY A 151 7.40 12.87 8.14
C GLY A 151 8.33 12.16 7.16
N ASP A 152 8.27 10.83 7.09
CA ASP A 152 9.03 10.05 6.11
C ASP A 152 8.55 10.27 4.67
N LEU A 153 7.24 10.24 4.45
CA LEU A 153 6.65 10.51 3.14
C LEU A 153 6.94 11.94 2.67
N GLU A 154 6.83 12.95 3.55
CA GLU A 154 7.14 14.35 3.24
C GLU A 154 8.62 14.50 2.84
N ARG A 155 9.55 13.93 3.62
CA ARG A 155 10.99 13.92 3.26
C ARG A 155 11.20 13.30 1.89
N ALA A 156 10.63 12.12 1.65
CA ALA A 156 10.81 11.40 0.40
C ALA A 156 10.22 12.17 -0.80
N LEU A 157 9.01 12.72 -0.66
CA LEU A 157 8.38 13.55 -1.69
C LEU A 157 9.17 14.84 -1.94
N SER A 158 9.76 15.47 -0.93
CA SER A 158 10.59 16.68 -1.11
C SER A 158 11.76 16.45 -2.07
N ARG A 159 12.32 15.22 -2.11
CA ARG A 159 13.43 14.82 -3.00
C ARG A 159 13.01 14.51 -4.44
N VAL A 160 11.71 14.33 -4.70
CA VAL A 160 11.20 14.08 -6.05
C VAL A 160 11.41 15.30 -6.94
N LYS A 161 12.07 15.08 -8.08
CA LYS A 161 12.29 16.06 -9.14
C LYS A 161 11.40 15.70 -10.34
N PHE A 162 10.73 16.70 -10.90
CA PHE A 162 9.90 16.57 -12.11
C PHE A 162 10.70 16.97 -13.35
#